data_AF-A0A543PR33-F1
#
_entry.id   AF-A0A543PR33-F1
#
_cell.length_a   1.000
_cell.length_b   1.000
_cell.length_c   1.000
_cell.angle_alpha   90.00
_cell.angle_beta   90.00
_cell.angle_gamma   90.00
#
_symmetry.space_group_name_H-M   'P 1'
#
loop_
_entity.id
_entity.type
_entity.pdbx_description
1 polymer ?
#
loop_
_entity_poly.entity_id
_entity_poly.type
_entity_poly.pdbx_seq_one_letter_code
_entity_poly.pdbx_strand_id
1 'polypeptide(L)'
;MSGELLLAWMSETGDGSIRDLRARAEWLGQTRGRSLTRKAFGLWMRDLSALGHAEVDWIGGRWSVASPAVVRLPCGDGVAVLAGARRPGLVDALAGTDVYVAQMADEDDGCALRLPAPVFIQFDSPAELRDAAAASGVAYAGCFARRGAAALRSIAMGDLTAPPAAHNDTLERRIGPRPNDWAKHSAMALEFPDGLYSFEANGRREHRTVRGGSWYRIALAEGTFLELARTRTSCLSWRPEEGSGRGEVGTVFVDFGAPLPALQARVLTLCSGLPPRVSEKAENLAYRNVPRAVARAVAASLLQEIEEATHGYA
;
A
#
# COMPACT_ATOMS: atom_id res chain seq x y z
N MET A 1 -20.60 2.10 -1.45
CA MET A 1 -21.08 3.38 -2.06
C MET A 1 -20.27 4.63 -1.64
N SER A 2 -19.83 4.80 -0.37
CA SER A 2 -19.06 6.01 0.02
C SER A 2 -17.70 6.14 -0.68
N GLY A 3 -16.99 5.02 -0.87
CA GLY A 3 -15.73 4.96 -1.61
C GLY A 3 -15.84 5.37 -3.08
N GLU A 4 -16.85 4.84 -3.79
CA GLU A 4 -17.12 5.18 -5.20
C GLU A 4 -17.33 6.68 -5.39
N LEU A 5 -18.14 7.30 -4.54
CA LEU A 5 -18.43 8.72 -4.65
C LEU A 5 -17.18 9.58 -4.43
N LEU A 6 -16.36 9.24 -3.43
CA LEU A 6 -15.10 9.96 -3.22
C LEU A 6 -14.13 9.76 -4.39
N LEU A 7 -14.00 8.54 -4.92
CA LEU A 7 -13.12 8.31 -6.06
C LEU A 7 -13.62 9.04 -7.32
N ALA A 8 -14.92 9.06 -7.57
CA ALA A 8 -15.49 9.83 -8.67
C ALA A 8 -15.18 11.33 -8.50
N TRP A 9 -15.37 11.89 -7.30
CA TRP A 9 -14.99 13.28 -7.01
C TRP A 9 -13.49 13.53 -7.20
N MET A 10 -12.63 12.64 -6.71
CA MET A 10 -11.17 12.72 -6.91
C MET A 10 -10.81 12.66 -8.40
N SER A 11 -11.55 11.88 -9.19
CA SER A 11 -11.34 11.70 -10.64
C SER A 11 -11.68 12.95 -11.46
N GLU A 12 -12.68 13.71 -11.01
CA GLU A 12 -13.02 15.01 -11.59
C GLU A 12 -12.07 16.12 -11.12
N THR A 13 -11.66 16.08 -9.85
CA THR A 13 -10.81 17.12 -9.25
C THR A 13 -9.34 17.01 -9.67
N GLY A 14 -8.84 15.79 -9.88
CA GLY A 14 -7.46 15.55 -10.34
C GLY A 14 -6.43 15.51 -9.21
N ASP A 15 -6.34 16.57 -8.40
CA ASP A 15 -5.39 16.64 -7.29
C ASP A 15 -5.88 17.55 -6.15
N GLY A 16 -5.22 17.48 -4.99
CA GLY A 16 -5.57 18.35 -3.88
C GLY A 16 -4.76 18.12 -2.61
N SER A 17 -5.22 18.74 -1.52
CA SER A 17 -4.63 18.53 -0.19
C SER A 17 -5.29 17.36 0.53
N ILE A 18 -4.49 16.61 1.30
CA ILE A 18 -4.99 15.53 2.16
C ILE A 18 -5.96 16.07 3.21
N ARG A 19 -5.75 17.31 3.68
CA ARG A 19 -6.64 17.99 4.63
C ARG A 19 -8.04 18.19 4.07
N ASP A 20 -8.15 18.70 2.83
CA ASP A 20 -9.45 18.93 2.18
C ASP A 20 -10.18 17.62 1.90
N LEU A 21 -9.47 16.63 1.35
CA LEU A 21 -10.06 15.30 1.10
C LEU A 21 -10.55 14.64 2.40
N ARG A 22 -9.81 14.78 3.51
CA ARG A 22 -10.26 14.27 4.81
C ARG A 22 -11.54 14.97 5.28
N ALA A 23 -11.61 16.29 5.19
CA ALA A 23 -12.80 17.04 5.60
C ALA A 23 -14.04 16.61 4.79
N ARG A 24 -13.88 16.36 3.49
CA ARG A 24 -14.95 15.83 2.63
C ARG A 24 -15.34 14.40 2.99
N ALA A 25 -14.37 13.54 3.27
CA ALA A 25 -14.61 12.17 3.72
C ALA A 25 -15.34 12.12 5.08
N GLU A 26 -14.97 13.00 6.02
CA GLU A 26 -15.64 13.17 7.31
C GLU A 26 -17.09 13.64 7.14
N TRP A 27 -17.33 14.66 6.30
CA TRP A 27 -18.69 15.11 5.96
C TRP A 27 -19.52 13.99 5.32
N LEU A 28 -18.93 13.20 4.43
CA LEU A 28 -19.59 12.06 3.79
C LEU A 28 -19.88 10.92 4.76
N GLY A 29 -19.05 10.73 5.79
CA GLY A 29 -19.30 9.80 6.89
C GLY A 29 -20.45 10.27 7.78
N GLN A 30 -20.44 11.54 8.18
CA GLN A 30 -21.44 12.16 9.04
C GLN A 30 -22.84 12.12 8.44
N THR A 31 -22.97 12.43 7.14
CA THR A 31 -24.25 12.33 6.40
C THR A 31 -24.82 10.90 6.37
N ARG A 32 -24.00 9.89 6.69
CA ARG A 32 -24.42 8.49 6.82
C ARG A 32 -24.44 7.99 8.26
N GLY A 33 -24.32 8.89 9.24
CA GLY A 33 -24.31 8.54 10.66
C GLY A 33 -23.06 7.78 11.12
N ARG A 34 -21.95 7.84 10.36
CA ARG A 34 -20.70 7.16 10.67
C ARG A 34 -19.60 8.17 11.02
N SER A 35 -18.81 7.89 12.06
CA SER A 35 -17.65 8.71 12.44
C SER A 35 -16.38 8.19 11.79
N LEU A 36 -15.68 9.04 11.04
CA LEU A 36 -14.43 8.68 10.39
C LEU A 36 -13.24 9.07 11.26
N THR A 37 -12.46 8.09 11.72
CA THR A 37 -11.23 8.36 12.47
C THR A 37 -10.08 8.73 11.53
N ARG A 38 -9.10 9.49 12.05
CA ARG A 38 -7.85 9.81 11.30
C ARG A 38 -7.11 8.55 10.85
N LYS A 39 -7.09 7.50 11.68
CA LYS A 39 -6.47 6.21 11.36
C LYS A 39 -7.19 5.53 10.20
N ALA A 40 -8.52 5.44 10.25
CA ALA A 40 -9.31 4.83 9.19
C ALA A 40 -9.14 5.55 7.84
N PHE A 41 -9.15 6.90 7.85
CA PHE A 41 -8.88 7.69 6.65
C PHE A 41 -7.46 7.46 6.10
N GLY A 42 -6.45 7.39 6.99
CA GLY A 42 -5.07 7.10 6.59
C GLY A 42 -4.91 5.73 5.95
N LEU A 43 -5.55 4.69 6.50
CA LEU A 43 -5.57 3.35 5.94
C LEU A 43 -6.28 3.33 4.58
N TRP A 44 -7.42 3.99 4.46
CA TRP A 44 -8.15 4.11 3.20
C TRP A 44 -7.30 4.76 2.09
N MET A 45 -6.63 5.88 2.40
CA MET A 45 -5.72 6.55 1.44
C MET A 45 -4.54 5.67 1.04
N ARG A 46 -3.94 4.95 2.01
CA ARG A 46 -2.86 3.99 1.74
C ARG A 46 -3.34 2.90 0.79
N ASP A 47 -4.50 2.32 1.04
CA ASP A 47 -5.01 1.21 0.24
C ASP A 47 -5.48 1.68 -1.15
N LEU A 48 -6.05 2.88 -1.25
CA LEU A 48 -6.34 3.54 -2.53
C LEU A 48 -5.07 3.74 -3.37
N SER A 49 -3.97 4.13 -2.72
CA SER A 49 -2.66 4.26 -3.36
C SER A 49 -2.07 2.93 -3.78
N ALA A 50 -2.21 1.89 -2.95
CA ALA A 50 -1.76 0.54 -3.26
C ALA A 50 -2.56 -0.10 -4.41
N LEU A 51 -3.84 0.22 -4.54
CA LEU A 51 -4.69 -0.17 -5.69
C LEU A 51 -4.37 0.62 -6.98
N GLY A 52 -3.50 1.63 -6.89
CA GLY A 52 -3.11 2.45 -8.05
C GLY A 52 -4.18 3.45 -8.48
N HIS A 53 -5.13 3.79 -7.61
CA HIS A 53 -6.13 4.83 -7.89
C HIS A 53 -5.58 6.25 -7.68
N ALA A 54 -4.64 6.43 -6.76
CA ALA A 54 -4.05 7.74 -6.44
C ALA A 54 -2.57 7.61 -6.03
N GLU A 55 -1.85 8.72 -6.12
CA GLU A 55 -0.56 8.93 -5.44
C GLU A 55 -0.76 9.82 -4.23
N VAL A 56 -0.01 9.55 -3.16
CA VAL A 56 -0.13 10.27 -1.90
C VAL A 56 1.24 10.74 -1.43
N ASP A 57 1.41 12.06 -1.38
CA ASP A 57 2.56 12.70 -0.75
C ASP A 57 2.19 13.08 0.69
N TRP A 58 2.53 12.20 1.62
CA TRP A 58 2.29 12.41 3.04
C TRP A 58 3.12 13.55 3.63
N ILE A 59 4.29 13.84 3.05
CA ILE A 59 5.20 14.89 3.52
C ILE A 59 4.69 16.24 3.06
N GLY A 60 4.39 16.41 1.77
CA GLY A 60 3.76 17.63 1.24
C GLY A 60 2.29 17.77 1.65
N GLY A 61 1.65 16.69 2.10
CA GLY A 61 0.24 16.69 2.47
C GLY A 61 -0.69 16.79 1.26
N ARG A 62 -0.28 16.21 0.12
CA ARG A 62 -0.99 16.28 -1.17
C ARG A 62 -1.37 14.88 -1.67
N TRP A 63 -2.36 14.85 -2.55
CA TRP A 63 -2.73 13.68 -3.31
C TRP A 63 -2.99 14.07 -4.76
N SER A 64 -2.88 13.09 -5.66
CA SER A 64 -3.27 13.21 -7.07
C SER A 64 -3.87 11.90 -7.54
N VAL A 65 -4.98 11.95 -8.27
CA VAL A 65 -5.58 10.76 -8.88
C VAL A 65 -4.69 10.28 -10.03
N ALA A 66 -4.52 8.96 -10.16
CA ALA A 66 -3.79 8.40 -11.30
C ALA A 66 -4.69 8.37 -12.55
N SER A 67 -4.11 8.48 -13.74
CA SER A 67 -4.85 8.27 -14.99
C SER A 67 -5.46 6.87 -15.04
N PRO A 68 -6.66 6.69 -15.64
CA PRO A 68 -7.30 5.39 -15.71
C PRO A 68 -6.42 4.41 -16.50
N ALA A 69 -6.24 3.21 -15.96
CA ALA A 69 -5.46 2.17 -16.60
C ALA A 69 -6.03 0.77 -16.36
N VAL A 70 -6.00 -0.07 -17.39
CA VAL A 70 -6.28 -1.50 -17.28
C VAL A 70 -4.98 -2.23 -16.96
N VAL A 71 -4.95 -2.93 -15.83
CA VAL A 71 -3.78 -3.62 -15.29
C VAL A 71 -4.04 -5.12 -15.29
N ARG A 72 -3.23 -5.90 -16.00
CA ARG A 72 -3.31 -7.37 -15.96
C ARG A 72 -2.81 -7.91 -14.64
N LEU A 73 -3.57 -8.82 -14.06
CA LEU A 73 -3.17 -9.54 -12.86
C LEU A 73 -2.20 -10.67 -13.24
N PRO A 74 -1.11 -10.89 -12.48
CA PRO A 74 -0.29 -12.07 -12.67
C PRO A 74 -1.12 -13.32 -12.35
N CYS A 75 -0.94 -14.40 -13.11
CA CYS A 75 -1.52 -15.72 -12.80
C CYS A 75 -3.06 -15.78 -12.73
N GLY A 76 -3.76 -14.71 -13.14
CA GLY A 76 -5.22 -14.66 -13.22
C GLY A 76 -5.75 -14.95 -14.62
N ASP A 77 -5.02 -15.68 -15.46
CA ASP A 77 -5.32 -16.07 -16.86
C ASP A 77 -6.62 -15.50 -17.43
N GLY A 78 -6.52 -14.37 -18.13
CA GLY A 78 -7.67 -13.68 -18.71
C GLY A 78 -8.33 -12.66 -17.79
N VAL A 79 -7.74 -12.28 -16.64
CA VAL A 79 -8.28 -11.25 -15.73
C VAL A 79 -7.35 -10.05 -15.59
N ALA A 80 -7.94 -8.87 -15.68
CA ALA A 80 -7.35 -7.57 -15.39
C ALA A 80 -8.21 -6.79 -14.39
N VAL A 81 -7.66 -5.70 -13.85
CA VAL A 81 -8.37 -4.76 -12.97
C VAL A 81 -8.26 -3.35 -13.53
N LEU A 82 -9.30 -2.54 -13.34
CA LEU A 82 -9.26 -1.10 -13.60
C LEU A 82 -8.64 -0.37 -12.40
N ALA A 83 -7.54 0.34 -12.64
CA ALA A 83 -6.88 1.24 -11.70
C ALA A 83 -7.01 2.69 -12.16
N GLY A 84 -6.61 3.62 -11.29
CA GLY A 84 -6.67 5.06 -11.57
C GLY A 84 -8.06 5.68 -11.40
N ALA A 85 -8.26 6.82 -12.06
CA ALA A 85 -9.49 7.58 -12.04
C ALA A 85 -10.68 6.77 -12.55
N ARG A 86 -11.85 7.00 -11.97
CA ARG A 86 -13.15 6.44 -12.37
C ARG A 86 -14.13 7.58 -12.59
N ARG A 87 -14.07 8.17 -13.78
CA ARG A 87 -15.05 9.18 -14.21
C ARG A 87 -16.40 8.53 -14.50
N PRO A 88 -17.52 9.26 -14.34
CA PRO A 88 -18.84 8.75 -14.73
C PRO A 88 -18.85 8.21 -16.16
N GLY A 89 -19.49 7.06 -16.37
CA GLY A 89 -19.59 6.39 -17.68
C GLY A 89 -18.35 5.61 -18.12
N LEU A 90 -17.22 5.70 -17.41
CA LEU A 90 -16.00 4.97 -17.81
C LEU A 90 -16.19 3.45 -17.78
N VAL A 91 -16.84 2.93 -16.73
CA VAL A 91 -17.05 1.48 -16.61
C VAL A 91 -18.07 1.00 -17.64
N ASP A 92 -19.09 1.80 -17.94
CA ASP A 92 -20.08 1.50 -18.98
C ASP A 92 -19.43 1.51 -20.37
N ALA A 93 -18.50 2.44 -20.64
CA ALA A 93 -17.74 2.47 -21.87
C ALA A 93 -16.91 1.20 -22.06
N LEU A 94 -16.23 0.72 -21.01
CA LEU A 94 -15.50 -0.56 -21.05
C LEU A 94 -16.46 -1.74 -21.24
N ALA A 95 -17.59 -1.77 -20.54
CA ALA A 95 -18.59 -2.83 -20.66
C ALA A 95 -19.29 -2.87 -22.03
N GLY A 96 -19.22 -1.78 -22.79
CA GLY A 96 -19.70 -1.70 -24.17
C GLY A 96 -18.71 -2.20 -25.23
N THR A 97 -17.55 -2.70 -24.83
CA THR A 97 -16.54 -3.31 -25.72
C THR A 97 -16.61 -4.85 -25.65
N ASP A 98 -15.71 -5.54 -26.35
CA ASP A 98 -15.72 -7.01 -26.45
C ASP A 98 -15.25 -7.75 -25.17
N VAL A 99 -14.89 -7.03 -24.09
CA VAL A 99 -14.50 -7.63 -22.81
C VAL A 99 -15.68 -7.74 -21.83
N TYR A 100 -15.62 -8.72 -20.94
CA TYR A 100 -16.60 -8.84 -19.85
C TYR A 100 -16.15 -8.06 -18.62
N VAL A 101 -16.98 -7.11 -18.15
CA VAL A 101 -16.68 -6.26 -16.99
C VAL A 101 -17.54 -6.66 -15.80
N ALA A 102 -16.89 -6.99 -14.69
CA ALA A 102 -17.54 -7.34 -13.44
C ALA A 102 -17.14 -6.36 -12.33
N GLN A 103 -18.12 -5.72 -11.70
CA GLN A 103 -17.90 -5.01 -10.45
C GLN A 103 -18.26 -5.94 -9.30
N MET A 104 -17.32 -6.14 -8.37
CA MET A 104 -17.61 -6.96 -7.21
C MET A 104 -18.49 -6.16 -6.24
N ALA A 105 -19.72 -6.63 -6.03
CA ALA A 105 -20.66 -6.00 -5.12
C ALA A 105 -20.08 -5.96 -3.70
N ASP A 106 -20.35 -4.86 -3.03
CA ASP A 106 -19.79 -4.55 -1.72
C ASP A 106 -20.81 -4.89 -0.63
N GLU A 107 -20.49 -5.84 0.26
CA GLU A 107 -21.35 -6.17 1.41
C GLU A 107 -21.29 -5.06 2.47
N ASP A 108 -22.39 -4.76 3.17
CA ASP A 108 -22.39 -3.72 4.21
C ASP A 108 -21.65 -4.19 5.49
N ASP A 109 -20.35 -3.97 5.56
CA ASP A 109 -19.48 -4.23 6.71
C ASP A 109 -19.51 -3.18 7.84
N GLY A 110 -20.33 -2.12 7.73
CA GLY A 110 -20.38 -1.04 8.73
C GLY A 110 -19.22 -0.01 8.73
N CYS A 111 -18.22 -0.12 7.84
CA CYS A 111 -17.09 0.82 7.80
C CYS A 111 -17.49 2.26 7.43
N ALA A 112 -16.95 3.27 8.13
CA ALA A 112 -17.23 4.68 7.89
C ALA A 112 -16.84 5.15 6.47
N LEU A 113 -15.72 4.63 5.96
CA LEU A 113 -15.24 4.92 4.62
C LEU A 113 -14.71 3.65 3.96
N ARG A 114 -15.32 3.27 2.85
CA ARG A 114 -14.94 2.07 2.10
C ARG A 114 -14.04 2.37 0.94
N LEU A 115 -13.27 1.37 0.55
CA LEU A 115 -12.61 1.40 -0.74
C LEU A 115 -13.66 1.34 -1.85
N PRO A 116 -13.41 2.01 -2.98
CA PRO A 116 -14.25 1.84 -4.14
C PRO A 116 -14.10 0.39 -4.66
N ALA A 117 -15.23 -0.22 -5.03
CA ALA A 117 -15.37 -1.60 -5.47
C ALA A 117 -14.36 -1.92 -6.59
N PRO A 118 -13.72 -3.09 -6.56
CA PRO A 118 -12.83 -3.51 -7.63
C PRO A 118 -13.64 -3.76 -8.90
N VAL A 119 -13.12 -3.29 -10.03
CA VAL A 119 -13.67 -3.55 -11.37
C VAL A 119 -12.74 -4.51 -12.07
N PHE A 120 -13.17 -5.75 -12.21
CA PHE A 120 -12.46 -6.79 -12.93
C PHE A 120 -12.90 -6.82 -14.39
N ILE A 121 -11.94 -7.09 -15.27
CA ILE A 121 -12.12 -7.17 -16.71
C ILE A 121 -11.62 -8.54 -17.14
N GLN A 122 -12.54 -9.37 -17.65
CA GLN A 122 -12.22 -10.66 -18.25
C GLN A 122 -12.00 -10.49 -19.75
N PHE A 123 -10.97 -11.15 -20.27
CA PHE A 123 -10.55 -11.08 -21.66
C PHE A 123 -9.97 -12.42 -22.11
N ASP A 124 -10.12 -12.73 -23.39
CA ASP A 124 -9.60 -13.95 -24.00
C ASP A 124 -8.16 -13.77 -24.47
N SER A 125 -7.79 -12.55 -24.88
CA SER A 125 -6.42 -12.25 -25.32
C SER A 125 -5.89 -10.90 -24.85
N PRO A 126 -4.56 -10.76 -24.66
CA PRO A 126 -3.97 -9.46 -24.36
C PRO A 126 -4.15 -8.41 -25.47
N ALA A 127 -4.50 -8.81 -26.69
CA ALA A 127 -4.78 -7.89 -27.80
C ALA A 127 -6.17 -7.26 -27.63
N GLU A 128 -7.19 -8.09 -27.43
CA GLU A 128 -8.55 -7.65 -27.11
C GLU A 128 -8.58 -6.68 -25.93
N LEU A 129 -7.87 -6.99 -24.84
CA LEU A 129 -7.80 -6.10 -23.68
C LEU A 129 -7.17 -4.72 -24.02
N ARG A 130 -6.20 -4.68 -24.94
CA ARG A 130 -5.61 -3.42 -25.41
C ARG A 130 -6.59 -2.63 -26.26
N ASP A 131 -7.32 -3.31 -27.12
CA ASP A 131 -8.29 -2.69 -28.02
C ASP A 131 -9.47 -2.12 -27.23
N ALA A 132 -9.99 -2.87 -26.25
CA ALA A 132 -11.01 -2.40 -25.31
C ALA A 132 -10.55 -1.18 -24.49
N ALA A 133 -9.32 -1.20 -23.99
CA ALA A 133 -8.74 -0.07 -23.27
C ALA A 133 -8.63 1.18 -24.18
N ALA A 134 -8.13 1.02 -25.40
CA ALA A 134 -8.01 2.10 -26.37
C ALA A 134 -9.38 2.68 -26.77
N ALA A 135 -10.37 1.83 -27.06
CA ALA A 135 -11.73 2.24 -27.40
C ALA A 135 -12.42 3.03 -26.28
N SER A 136 -12.06 2.74 -25.01
CA SER A 136 -12.61 3.41 -23.82
C SER A 136 -11.78 4.60 -23.34
N GLY A 137 -10.70 4.97 -24.04
CA GLY A 137 -9.80 6.06 -23.63
C GLY A 137 -8.98 5.76 -22.37
N VAL A 138 -8.70 4.48 -22.10
CA VAL A 138 -7.96 3.99 -20.94
C VAL A 138 -6.58 3.49 -21.35
N ALA A 139 -5.57 3.73 -20.51
CA ALA A 139 -4.24 3.19 -20.78
C ALA A 139 -4.18 1.68 -20.53
N TYR A 140 -3.56 0.93 -21.44
CA TYR A 140 -3.18 -0.46 -21.14
C TYR A 140 -1.83 -0.49 -20.43
N ALA A 141 -1.82 -0.87 -19.16
CA ALA A 141 -0.61 -0.93 -18.35
C ALA A 141 0.05 -2.32 -18.34
N GLY A 142 -0.49 -3.34 -18.99
CA GLY A 142 0.05 -4.71 -18.91
C GLY A 142 0.14 -5.24 -17.47
N CYS A 143 1.09 -6.13 -17.17
CA CYS A 143 1.24 -6.68 -15.82
C CYS A 143 2.15 -5.80 -14.94
N PHE A 144 1.54 -4.89 -14.17
CA PHE A 144 2.27 -4.00 -13.29
C PHE A 144 3.06 -4.76 -12.22
N ALA A 145 2.46 -5.75 -11.54
CA ALA A 145 3.12 -6.47 -10.45
C ALA A 145 4.48 -7.06 -10.85
N ARG A 146 4.57 -7.71 -12.03
CA ARG A 146 5.84 -8.27 -12.54
C ARG A 146 6.86 -7.20 -12.90
N ARG A 147 6.46 -6.15 -13.62
CA ARG A 147 7.39 -5.07 -14.01
C ARG A 147 7.84 -4.24 -12.81
N GLY A 148 6.91 -3.93 -11.91
CA GLY A 148 7.17 -3.22 -10.66
C GLY A 148 8.13 -3.99 -9.80
N ALA A 149 7.91 -5.31 -9.59
CA ALA A 149 8.82 -6.18 -8.87
C ALA A 149 10.24 -6.18 -9.46
N ALA A 150 10.37 -6.24 -10.79
CA ALA A 150 11.67 -6.18 -11.46
C ALA A 150 12.37 -4.81 -11.35
N ALA A 151 11.61 -3.74 -11.11
CA ALA A 151 12.13 -2.38 -10.96
C ALA A 151 12.40 -1.96 -9.50
N LEU A 152 12.05 -2.81 -8.53
CA LEU A 152 12.28 -2.51 -7.12
C LEU A 152 13.77 -2.37 -6.83
N ARG A 153 14.12 -1.31 -6.10
CA ARG A 153 15.47 -1.10 -5.57
C ARG A 153 15.48 -1.44 -4.09
N SER A 154 16.62 -1.91 -3.60
CA SER A 154 16.82 -2.05 -2.17
C SER A 154 16.64 -0.70 -1.48
N ILE A 155 15.90 -0.70 -0.37
CA ILE A 155 15.79 0.45 0.50
C ILE A 155 17.18 0.86 0.98
N ALA A 156 17.37 2.17 1.12
CA ALA A 156 18.62 2.76 1.54
C ALA A 156 18.34 3.86 2.57
N MET A 157 19.39 4.26 3.29
CA MET A 157 19.34 5.47 4.10
C MET A 157 19.08 6.68 3.19
N GLY A 158 18.30 7.65 3.68
CA GLY A 158 18.13 8.93 2.99
C GLY A 158 19.28 9.88 3.27
N ASP A 159 19.03 11.17 3.04
CA ASP A 159 20.04 12.22 3.18
C ASP A 159 20.44 12.47 4.63
N LEU A 160 21.68 12.89 4.83
CA LEU A 160 22.16 13.42 6.11
C LEU A 160 21.28 14.60 6.56
N THR A 161 21.00 14.63 7.86
CA THR A 161 20.16 15.67 8.47
C THR A 161 20.68 16.01 9.86
N ALA A 162 20.24 17.14 10.41
CA ALA A 162 20.51 17.48 11.80
C ALA A 162 19.84 16.49 12.77
N PRO A 163 20.26 16.41 14.04
CA PRO A 163 19.49 15.78 15.11
C PRO A 163 18.15 16.50 15.35
N PRO A 164 17.22 15.89 16.11
CA PRO A 164 16.05 16.58 16.66
C PRO A 164 16.47 17.78 17.52
N ALA A 165 15.57 18.75 17.69
CA ALA A 165 15.83 19.88 18.59
C ALA A 165 16.05 19.38 20.03
N ALA A 166 17.02 19.97 20.75
CA ALA A 166 17.45 19.50 22.06
C ALA A 166 16.31 19.40 23.10
N HIS A 167 15.29 20.26 22.99
CA HIS A 167 14.14 20.29 23.89
C HIS A 167 12.90 19.59 23.33
N ASN A 168 13.05 18.73 22.33
CA ASN A 168 11.93 17.94 21.81
C ASN A 168 11.57 16.83 22.82
N ASP A 169 10.39 16.94 23.43
CA ASP A 169 9.84 16.04 24.44
C ASP A 169 9.01 14.88 23.85
N THR A 170 8.85 14.86 22.53
CA THR A 170 8.10 13.83 21.78
C THR A 170 9.00 12.78 21.13
N LEU A 171 10.31 12.83 21.39
CA LEU A 171 11.28 11.92 20.80
C LEU A 171 11.14 10.51 21.36
N GLU A 172 10.98 9.56 20.45
CA GLU A 172 10.85 8.14 20.74
C GLU A 172 11.79 7.34 19.84
N ARG A 173 12.35 6.25 20.37
CA ARG A 173 13.16 5.27 19.64
C ARG A 173 12.36 3.98 19.49
N ARG A 174 12.43 3.38 18.31
CA ARG A 174 11.91 2.03 18.09
C ARG A 174 12.75 1.02 18.90
N ILE A 175 12.06 0.10 19.57
CA ILE A 175 12.69 -0.92 20.45
C ILE A 175 12.30 -2.36 20.08
N GLY A 176 11.37 -2.55 19.14
CA GLY A 176 10.90 -3.87 18.74
C GLY A 176 10.12 -3.85 17.42
N PRO A 177 9.68 -5.02 16.94
CA PRO A 177 9.07 -5.17 15.63
C PRO A 177 7.58 -4.81 15.58
N ARG A 178 6.88 -4.64 16.72
CA ARG A 178 5.44 -4.35 16.73
C ARG A 178 5.16 -2.87 16.46
N PRO A 179 3.93 -2.50 16.06
CA PRO A 179 3.58 -1.10 15.76
C PRO A 179 3.84 -0.14 16.93
N ASN A 180 3.60 -0.61 18.15
CA ASN A 180 3.65 0.19 19.38
C ASN A 180 4.99 0.05 20.15
N ASP A 181 5.98 -0.62 19.57
CA ASP A 181 7.29 -0.83 20.21
C ASP A 181 8.17 0.40 20.08
N TRP A 182 7.75 1.48 20.74
CA TRP A 182 8.44 2.76 20.83
C TRP A 182 8.69 3.11 22.29
N ALA A 183 9.89 3.60 22.60
CA ALA A 183 10.26 4.06 23.93
C ALA A 183 10.70 5.53 23.87
N LYS A 184 10.25 6.33 24.83
CA LYS A 184 10.70 7.72 24.96
C LYS A 184 12.21 7.80 25.07
N HIS A 185 12.80 8.79 24.42
CA HIS A 185 14.23 9.07 24.45
C HIS A 185 14.44 10.56 24.69
N SER A 186 15.42 10.91 25.53
CA SER A 186 15.76 12.33 25.73
C SER A 186 16.44 12.88 24.48
N ALA A 187 15.96 14.02 23.97
CA ALA A 187 16.65 14.77 22.91
C ALA A 187 17.91 15.50 23.41
N MET A 188 18.11 15.57 24.74
CA MET A 188 19.33 16.09 25.38
C MET A 188 20.35 15.01 25.70
N ALA A 189 20.14 13.77 25.24
CA ALA A 189 21.10 12.71 25.44
C ALA A 189 22.45 13.06 24.78
N LEU A 190 23.55 12.76 25.49
CA LEU A 190 24.90 12.96 24.96
C LEU A 190 25.22 12.00 23.81
N GLU A 191 24.57 10.82 23.82
CA GLU A 191 24.74 9.78 22.81
C GLU A 191 23.38 9.27 22.34
N PHE A 192 23.32 8.92 21.04
CA PHE A 192 22.16 8.32 20.42
C PHE A 192 22.54 6.95 19.87
N PRO A 193 22.00 5.86 20.45
CA PRO A 193 22.18 4.53 19.89
C PRO A 193 21.68 4.45 18.44
N ASP A 194 22.32 3.59 17.65
CA ASP A 194 21.82 3.29 16.31
C ASP A 194 20.38 2.76 16.38
N GLY A 195 19.51 3.35 15.57
CA GLY A 195 18.09 3.00 15.59
C GLY A 195 17.22 3.85 14.68
N LEU A 196 15.93 3.56 14.70
CA LEU A 196 14.88 4.41 14.12
C LEU A 196 14.26 5.26 15.22
N TYR A 197 14.15 6.56 14.95
CA TYR A 197 13.59 7.56 15.85
C TYR A 197 12.38 8.24 15.21
N SER A 198 11.40 8.59 16.04
CA SER A 198 10.20 9.33 15.67
C SER A 198 9.99 10.49 16.64
N PHE A 199 9.58 11.65 16.13
CA PHE A 199 9.30 12.84 16.96
C PHE A 199 8.39 13.78 16.19
N GLU A 200 7.74 14.70 16.90
CA GLU A 200 6.95 15.76 16.30
C GLU A 200 7.82 16.98 15.98
N ALA A 201 7.71 17.47 14.75
CA ALA A 201 8.28 18.73 14.31
C ALA A 201 7.25 19.47 13.45
N ASN A 202 7.03 20.75 13.72
CA ASN A 202 6.06 21.59 13.02
C ASN A 202 4.65 20.96 12.94
N GLY A 203 4.19 20.33 14.02
CA GLY A 203 2.87 19.68 14.10
C GLY A 203 2.75 18.37 13.31
N ARG A 204 3.87 17.79 12.87
CA ARG A 204 3.92 16.57 12.06
C ARG A 204 4.91 15.57 12.65
N ARG A 205 4.59 14.29 12.54
CA ARG A 205 5.50 13.22 12.95
C ARG A 205 6.58 13.04 11.87
N GLU A 206 7.83 13.26 12.23
CA GLU A 206 9.01 12.99 11.42
C GLU A 206 9.70 11.71 11.88
N HIS A 207 10.46 11.09 10.97
CA HIS A 207 11.26 9.92 11.26
C HIS A 207 12.71 10.14 10.80
N ARG A 208 13.65 9.67 11.61
CA ARG A 208 15.08 9.72 11.31
C ARG A 208 15.74 8.45 11.79
N THR A 209 16.81 8.04 11.12
CA THR A 209 17.65 6.94 11.59
C THR A 209 19.01 7.45 12.03
N VAL A 210 19.55 6.86 13.09
CA VAL A 210 20.92 7.08 13.55
C VAL A 210 21.76 5.88 13.14
N ARG A 211 22.90 6.14 12.49
CA ARG A 211 23.91 5.14 12.13
C ARG A 211 25.30 5.70 12.36
N GLY A 212 26.07 5.07 13.24
CA GLY A 212 27.43 5.51 13.58
C GLY A 212 27.47 6.97 14.08
N GLY A 213 26.45 7.38 14.84
CA GLY A 213 26.32 8.75 15.37
C GLY A 213 25.82 9.81 14.38
N SER A 214 25.66 9.47 13.09
CA SER A 214 25.10 10.37 12.07
C SER A 214 23.61 10.19 11.91
N TRP A 215 22.89 11.29 11.67
CA TRP A 215 21.44 11.31 11.48
C TRP A 215 21.07 11.36 10.00
N TYR A 216 20.11 10.53 9.61
CA TYR A 216 19.59 10.46 8.24
C TYR A 216 18.08 10.63 8.24
N ARG A 217 17.57 11.42 7.30
CA ARG A 217 16.13 11.55 7.07
C ARG A 217 15.62 10.27 6.42
N ILE A 218 14.48 9.77 6.87
CA ILE A 218 13.88 8.57 6.30
C ILE A 218 12.36 8.57 6.51
N ALA A 219 11.62 7.91 5.63
CA ALA A 219 10.21 7.63 5.86
C ALA A 219 10.05 6.43 6.81
N LEU A 220 8.89 6.35 7.48
CA LEU A 220 8.64 5.34 8.52
C LEU A 220 8.80 3.91 7.99
N ALA A 221 8.27 3.61 6.80
CA ALA A 221 8.29 2.28 6.22
C ALA A 221 9.73 1.80 5.94
N GLU A 222 10.49 2.61 5.22
CA GLU A 222 11.89 2.34 4.88
C GLU A 222 12.75 2.26 6.14
N GLY A 223 12.58 3.18 7.09
CA GLY A 223 13.30 3.16 8.35
C GLY A 223 12.98 1.94 9.20
N THR A 224 11.73 1.46 9.15
CA THR A 224 11.33 0.23 9.85
C THR A 224 12.05 -0.97 9.28
N PHE A 225 12.06 -1.15 7.96
CA PHE A 225 12.74 -2.28 7.34
C PHE A 225 14.28 -2.22 7.46
N LEU A 226 14.88 -1.03 7.41
CA LEU A 226 16.32 -0.88 7.70
C LEU A 226 16.65 -1.28 9.15
N GLU A 227 15.75 -1.00 10.09
CA GLU A 227 15.93 -1.36 11.49
C GLU A 227 15.74 -2.86 11.71
N LEU A 228 14.71 -3.47 11.11
CA LEU A 228 14.49 -4.91 11.13
C LEU A 228 15.66 -5.69 10.52
N ALA A 229 16.21 -5.20 9.40
CA ALA A 229 17.41 -5.79 8.81
C ALA A 229 18.63 -5.70 9.75
N ARG A 230 18.81 -4.57 10.44
CA ARG A 230 19.88 -4.38 11.43
C ARG A 230 19.76 -5.34 12.61
N THR A 231 18.53 -5.59 13.09
CA THR A 231 18.26 -6.51 14.20
C THR A 231 18.05 -7.96 13.76
N ARG A 232 18.22 -8.27 12.46
CA ARG A 232 18.00 -9.59 11.86
C ARG A 232 16.62 -10.17 12.18
N THR A 233 15.61 -9.31 12.16
CA THR A 233 14.22 -9.70 12.38
C THR A 233 13.52 -9.75 11.03
N SER A 234 12.89 -10.89 10.71
CA SER A 234 12.01 -11.01 9.54
C SER A 234 10.57 -10.71 9.94
N CYS A 235 9.84 -10.06 9.05
CA CYS A 235 8.40 -9.80 9.20
C CYS A 235 7.62 -10.15 7.91
N LEU A 236 8.23 -10.97 7.05
CA LEU A 236 7.70 -11.37 5.75
C LEU A 236 7.73 -12.89 5.62
N SER A 237 6.56 -13.46 5.36
CA SER A 237 6.46 -14.87 4.98
C SER A 237 5.63 -15.04 3.73
N TRP A 238 5.91 -16.12 2.99
CA TRP A 238 5.13 -16.51 1.83
C TRP A 238 4.67 -17.95 1.98
N ARG A 239 3.39 -18.16 1.64
CA ARG A 239 2.77 -19.49 1.68
C ARG A 239 2.18 -19.81 0.32
N PRO A 240 2.54 -20.94 -0.31
CA PRO A 240 1.96 -21.34 -1.58
C PRO A 240 0.44 -21.53 -1.45
N GLU A 241 -0.29 -21.30 -2.54
CA GLU A 241 -1.69 -21.71 -2.63
C GLU A 241 -1.79 -23.23 -2.71
N GLU A 242 -2.85 -23.78 -2.12
CA GLU A 242 -3.15 -25.21 -2.21
C GLU A 242 -3.63 -25.58 -3.61
N GLY A 243 -3.26 -26.79 -4.06
CA GLY A 243 -3.70 -27.36 -5.34
C GLY A 243 -2.56 -27.62 -6.34
N SER A 244 -2.76 -28.63 -7.18
CA SER A 244 -1.79 -29.02 -8.20
C SER A 244 -1.47 -27.85 -9.15
N GLY A 245 -0.18 -27.61 -9.41
CA GLY A 245 0.29 -26.55 -10.29
C GLY A 245 0.27 -25.12 -9.71
N ARG A 246 -0.20 -24.93 -8.47
CA ARG A 246 -0.27 -23.61 -7.81
C ARG A 246 0.92 -23.28 -6.90
N GLY A 247 1.90 -24.18 -6.80
CA GLY A 247 3.05 -24.03 -5.91
C GLY A 247 3.99 -22.85 -6.18
N GLU A 248 3.80 -22.09 -7.27
CA GLU A 248 4.56 -20.87 -7.59
C GLU A 248 3.75 -19.58 -7.38
N VAL A 249 2.51 -19.70 -6.90
CA VAL A 249 1.62 -18.59 -6.54
C VAL A 249 1.19 -18.78 -5.10
N GLY A 250 1.11 -17.71 -4.33
CA GLY A 250 0.87 -17.80 -2.90
C GLY A 250 0.33 -16.53 -2.28
N THR A 251 0.28 -16.55 -0.96
CA THR A 251 -0.05 -15.40 -0.12
C THR A 251 1.20 -14.89 0.57
N VAL A 252 1.48 -13.60 0.46
CA VAL A 252 2.50 -12.90 1.26
C VAL A 252 1.84 -12.37 2.52
N PHE A 253 2.43 -12.66 3.67
CA PHE A 253 2.04 -12.10 4.97
C PHE A 253 3.06 -11.08 5.42
N VAL A 254 2.58 -9.95 5.93
CA VAL A 254 3.41 -8.86 6.46
C VAL A 254 2.89 -8.45 7.83
N ASP A 255 3.74 -8.47 8.84
CA ASP A 255 3.32 -8.11 10.21
C ASP A 255 2.92 -6.63 10.31
N PHE A 256 1.94 -6.32 11.17
CA PHE A 256 1.41 -4.96 11.32
C PHE A 256 2.46 -3.92 11.69
N GLY A 257 3.51 -4.33 12.39
CA GLY A 257 4.58 -3.43 12.81
C GLY A 257 5.57 -3.06 11.71
N ALA A 258 5.42 -3.61 10.50
CA ALA A 258 6.29 -3.37 9.36
C ALA A 258 5.48 -2.85 8.15
N PRO A 259 5.06 -1.57 8.15
CA PRO A 259 4.31 -1.01 7.04
C PRO A 259 5.17 -1.03 5.77
N LEU A 260 4.67 -1.64 4.70
CA LEU A 260 5.37 -1.65 3.41
C LEU A 260 5.51 -0.24 2.83
N PRO A 261 6.65 0.10 2.21
CA PRO A 261 6.73 1.28 1.36
C PRO A 261 5.75 1.19 0.18
N ALA A 262 5.32 2.35 -0.32
CA ALA A 262 4.15 2.45 -1.20
C ALA A 262 4.27 1.60 -2.48
N LEU A 263 5.46 1.55 -3.09
CA LEU A 263 5.68 0.78 -4.32
C LEU A 263 5.60 -0.73 -4.07
N GLN A 264 6.19 -1.23 -2.99
CA GLN A 264 6.12 -2.63 -2.58
C GLN A 264 4.69 -3.05 -2.26
N ALA A 265 3.95 -2.21 -1.52
CA ALA A 265 2.54 -2.43 -1.24
C ALA A 265 1.74 -2.52 -2.54
N ARG A 266 1.95 -1.59 -3.49
CA ARG A 266 1.26 -1.59 -4.78
C ARG A 266 1.59 -2.82 -5.62
N VAL A 267 2.86 -3.23 -5.67
CA VAL A 267 3.30 -4.45 -6.38
C VAL A 267 2.53 -5.67 -5.86
N LEU A 268 2.43 -5.82 -4.54
CA LEU A 268 1.70 -6.95 -3.94
C LEU A 268 0.18 -6.83 -4.10
N THR A 269 -0.40 -5.63 -3.95
CA THR A 269 -1.85 -5.40 -4.10
C THR A 269 -2.31 -5.67 -5.55
N LEU A 270 -1.54 -5.24 -6.54
CA LEU A 270 -1.85 -5.47 -7.96
C LEU A 270 -1.54 -6.90 -8.43
N CYS A 271 -1.12 -7.79 -7.53
CA CYS A 271 -1.16 -9.23 -7.80
C CYS A 271 -2.61 -9.76 -7.82
N SER A 272 -3.48 -9.27 -6.94
CA SER A 272 -4.89 -9.69 -6.88
C SER A 272 -5.88 -8.62 -7.35
N GLY A 273 -5.45 -7.35 -7.44
CA GLY A 273 -6.36 -6.22 -7.67
C GLY A 273 -7.25 -5.92 -6.46
N LEU A 274 -6.91 -6.46 -5.29
CA LEU A 274 -7.67 -6.33 -4.04
C LEU A 274 -6.77 -5.81 -2.92
N PRO A 275 -7.31 -5.03 -1.96
CA PRO A 275 -6.56 -4.63 -0.78
C PRO A 275 -6.12 -5.86 0.03
N PRO A 276 -5.04 -5.76 0.82
CA PRO A 276 -4.62 -6.86 1.69
C PRO A 276 -5.73 -7.20 2.70
N ARG A 277 -5.89 -8.49 3.00
CA ARG A 277 -6.76 -8.91 4.09
C ARG A 277 -6.07 -8.62 5.41
N VAL A 278 -6.79 -7.99 6.33
CA VAL A 278 -6.30 -7.71 7.68
C VAL A 278 -6.67 -8.88 8.58
N SER A 279 -5.70 -9.44 9.29
CA SER A 279 -5.94 -10.43 10.34
C SER A 279 -5.50 -9.84 11.68
N GLU A 280 -6.47 -9.39 12.49
CA GLU A 280 -6.16 -8.87 13.83
C GLU A 280 -5.60 -9.96 14.74
N LYS A 281 -6.14 -11.18 14.65
CA LYS A 281 -5.68 -12.34 15.45
C LYS A 281 -4.23 -12.72 15.16
N ALA A 282 -3.81 -12.65 13.89
CA ALA A 282 -2.44 -12.97 13.48
C ALA A 282 -1.54 -11.73 13.37
N GLU A 283 -2.08 -10.55 13.72
CA GLU A 283 -1.42 -9.24 13.61
C GLU A 283 -0.69 -9.00 12.27
N ASN A 284 -1.30 -9.42 11.15
CA ASN A 284 -0.68 -9.32 9.83
C ASN A 284 -1.63 -8.95 8.70
N LEU A 285 -1.03 -8.50 7.60
CA LEU A 285 -1.65 -8.21 6.31
C LEU A 285 -1.35 -9.35 5.35
N ALA A 286 -2.38 -9.87 4.67
CA ALA A 286 -2.26 -10.95 3.71
C ALA A 286 -2.56 -10.47 2.27
N TYR A 287 -1.55 -10.55 1.41
CA TYR A 287 -1.61 -10.23 -0.03
C TYR A 287 -1.70 -11.52 -0.83
N ARG A 288 -2.75 -11.69 -1.63
CA ARG A 288 -3.05 -12.94 -2.35
C ARG A 288 -2.59 -12.93 -3.80
N ASN A 289 -2.61 -14.10 -4.43
CA ASN A 289 -2.25 -14.30 -5.84
C ASN A 289 -0.83 -13.79 -6.18
N VAL A 290 0.09 -13.85 -5.22
CA VAL A 290 1.44 -13.31 -5.36
C VAL A 290 2.37 -14.40 -5.91
N PRO A 291 2.94 -14.23 -7.12
CA PRO A 291 3.95 -15.15 -7.62
C PRO A 291 5.18 -15.17 -6.70
N ARG A 292 5.76 -16.35 -6.47
CA ARG A 292 6.94 -16.54 -5.61
C ARG A 292 8.10 -15.61 -5.99
N ALA A 293 8.34 -15.44 -7.29
CA ALA A 293 9.36 -14.50 -7.80
C ALA A 293 9.09 -13.04 -7.40
N VAL A 294 7.82 -12.61 -7.42
CA VAL A 294 7.43 -11.25 -6.98
C VAL A 294 7.64 -11.11 -5.47
N ALA A 295 7.22 -12.11 -4.70
CA ALA A 295 7.39 -12.12 -3.25
C ALA A 295 8.88 -12.00 -2.84
N ARG A 296 9.76 -12.77 -3.49
CA ARG A 296 11.21 -12.70 -3.30
C ARG A 296 11.81 -11.35 -3.69
N ALA A 297 11.39 -10.77 -4.83
CA ALA A 297 11.85 -9.45 -5.24
C ALA A 297 11.46 -8.36 -4.24
N VAL A 298 10.23 -8.41 -3.71
CA VAL A 298 9.77 -7.49 -2.67
C VAL A 298 10.59 -7.65 -1.40
N ALA A 299 10.78 -8.87 -0.90
CA ALA A 299 11.58 -9.13 0.30
C ALA A 299 13.04 -8.65 0.14
N ALA A 300 13.69 -8.97 -0.99
CA ALA A 300 15.04 -8.52 -1.29
C ALA A 300 15.16 -6.99 -1.35
N SER A 301 14.15 -6.31 -1.91
CA SER A 301 14.09 -4.84 -1.92
C SER A 301 13.99 -4.22 -0.52
N LEU A 302 13.53 -4.99 0.46
CA LEU A 302 13.35 -4.56 1.85
C LEU A 302 14.47 -5.04 2.77
N LEU A 303 15.52 -5.66 2.22
CA LEU A 303 16.61 -6.30 2.99
C LEU A 303 16.07 -7.36 3.96
N GLN A 304 15.11 -8.15 3.49
CA GLN A 304 14.48 -9.22 4.24
C GLN A 304 14.65 -10.54 3.49
N GLU A 305 14.72 -11.63 4.26
CA GLU A 305 14.54 -12.98 3.74
C GLU A 305 13.08 -13.37 3.86
N ILE A 306 12.54 -14.00 2.82
CA ILE A 306 11.15 -14.44 2.84
C ILE A 306 11.08 -15.84 3.44
N GLU A 307 10.39 -15.97 4.57
CA GLU A 307 10.17 -17.27 5.19
C GLU A 307 9.14 -18.04 4.37
N GLU A 308 9.55 -19.17 3.80
CA GLU A 308 8.66 -20.07 3.09
C GLU A 308 8.08 -21.06 4.10
N ALA A 309 6.79 -20.91 4.45
CA ALA A 309 6.16 -21.88 5.33
C ALA A 309 5.92 -23.17 4.53
N THR A 310 6.67 -24.22 4.84
CA THR A 310 6.33 -25.59 4.42
C THR A 310 5.05 -26.02 5.13
N HIS A 311 4.16 -26.69 4.40
CA HIS A 311 2.89 -27.20 4.91
C HIS A 311 3.10 -27.96 6.23
N GLY A 312 2.74 -27.32 7.35
CA GLY A 312 2.60 -27.99 8.62
C GLY A 312 1.23 -28.66 8.64
N TYR A 313 1.23 -30.00 8.61
CA TYR A 313 0.06 -30.83 8.81
C TYR A 313 -0.76 -30.35 10.02
N ALA A 314 -2.07 -30.19 9.82
CA ALA A 314 -3.10 -30.33 10.83
C ALA A 314 -4.33 -30.94 10.16
#